data_AF-A0A976SL74-F1
#
_entry.id   AF-A0A976SL74-F1
#
_cell.length_a   1.000
_cell.length_b   1.000
_cell.length_c   1.000
_cell.angle_alpha   90.00
_cell.angle_beta   90.00
_cell.angle_gamma   90.00
#
_symmetry.space_group_name_H-M   'P 1'
#
loop_
_entity.id
_entity.type
_entity.pdbx_description
1 polymer ?
#
loop_
_entity_poly.entity_id
_entity_poly.type
_entity_poly.pdbx_seq_one_letter_code
_entity_poly.pdbx_strand_id
1 'polypeptide(L)'
;MEVGGNTPVKKSESPDVALTMDEWVPFTVDENTDVESEVKSVIKQYIRVEILLFLRLVLTGVYVVVVVFILGFSMYFSDLIYLKTSRVPVPDRIHEVLDRFNHPFNKIFCDILMQLFFSAAVLRLAFFSTHLYVYHVAIRVVLFIGTGNLIKSFFIIMTTMPACQYNCNPQLHGVTYKTLFLRFFQGMTGIVDNCTDLIISGHSLYTIYSCVILYENLKNVTLKVIFVLYAAFVLFLIVVSKYHYTVDVVFGLFISWFMHYFYYSRLDDYGVYLYNKIYHSRSKKFQEIRMTRSHERFLTKFVANLEMLEDRLVLGQKMRTLYLLLKNKKDMIDPMLLRNFNIVVHLFGAYESDDITTLYRGTKNFNFSYWKTLYDICKKKENVTSL
;
A
#
# COMPACT_ATOMS: atom_id res chain seq x y z
N MET A 1 7.71 -78.55 34.92
CA MET A 1 6.68 -78.46 33.87
C MET A 1 5.60 -77.56 34.44
N GLU A 2 5.28 -76.37 33.93
CA GLU A 2 5.47 -75.78 32.61
C GLU A 2 6.10 -74.38 32.69
N VAL A 3 6.68 -74.00 31.56
CA VAL A 3 7.39 -72.77 31.27
C VAL A 3 6.38 -71.76 30.71
N GLY A 4 6.32 -70.56 31.29
CA GLY A 4 5.74 -69.38 30.65
C GLY A 4 6.58 -68.19 31.11
N GLY A 5 7.30 -67.43 30.29
CA GLY A 5 7.03 -67.06 28.90
C GLY A 5 7.13 -65.53 28.85
N ASN A 6 8.28 -64.99 29.27
CA ASN A 6 8.54 -63.54 29.26
C ASN A 6 8.64 -63.06 27.81
N THR A 7 7.58 -62.44 27.32
CA THR A 7 7.61 -61.65 26.09
C THR A 7 8.14 -60.25 26.42
N PRO A 8 9.16 -59.75 25.69
CA PRO A 8 9.67 -58.40 25.92
C PRO A 8 8.67 -57.38 25.38
N VAL A 9 8.18 -56.54 26.28
CA VAL A 9 7.40 -55.34 25.94
C VAL A 9 8.24 -54.47 25.01
N LYS A 10 7.86 -54.43 23.72
CA LYS A 10 8.38 -53.45 22.76
C LYS A 10 8.09 -52.05 23.30
N LYS A 11 9.14 -51.32 23.67
CA LYS A 11 9.08 -49.86 23.82
C LYS A 11 8.62 -49.30 22.48
N SER A 12 7.39 -48.76 22.42
CA SER A 12 7.00 -47.91 21.31
C SER A 12 7.86 -46.67 21.39
N GLU A 13 8.79 -46.52 20.45
CA GLU A 13 9.39 -45.23 20.14
C GLU A 13 8.23 -44.26 19.92
N SER A 14 8.11 -43.29 20.83
CA SER A 14 7.28 -42.12 20.60
C SER A 14 7.68 -41.54 19.25
N PRO A 15 6.73 -41.11 18.40
CA PRO A 15 7.12 -40.41 17.20
C PRO A 15 7.94 -39.21 17.67
N ASP A 16 9.19 -39.14 17.20
CA ASP A 16 10.02 -37.96 17.31
C ASP A 16 9.17 -36.79 16.83
N VAL A 17 8.61 -36.06 17.80
CA VAL A 17 8.08 -34.73 17.56
C VAL A 17 9.33 -33.96 17.21
N ALA A 18 9.63 -33.92 15.92
CA ALA A 18 10.50 -32.93 15.33
C ALA A 18 9.91 -31.59 15.74
N LEU A 19 10.35 -31.10 16.90
CA LEU A 19 10.32 -29.70 17.29
C LEU A 19 11.14 -29.01 16.21
N THR A 20 10.47 -28.65 15.11
CA THR A 20 10.93 -27.58 14.25
C THR A 20 11.15 -26.40 15.18
N MET A 21 12.41 -26.13 15.53
CA MET A 21 12.78 -25.04 16.41
C MET A 21 12.03 -23.81 15.93
N ASP A 22 11.16 -23.26 16.79
CA ASP A 22 10.40 -22.07 16.51
C ASP A 22 11.40 -20.93 16.22
N GLU A 23 11.63 -20.65 14.93
CA GLU A 23 12.58 -19.67 14.38
C GLU A 23 12.25 -18.20 14.76
N TRP A 24 11.30 -18.00 15.68
CA TRP A 24 10.64 -16.73 15.99
C TRP A 24 10.76 -16.36 17.47
N VAL A 25 11.84 -16.82 18.13
CA VAL A 25 12.22 -16.32 19.46
C VAL A 25 12.79 -14.91 19.30
N PRO A 26 12.49 -13.96 20.20
CA PRO A 26 13.11 -12.65 20.16
C PRO A 26 14.63 -12.80 20.11
N PHE A 27 15.27 -12.11 19.17
CA PHE A 27 16.72 -12.18 18.99
C PHE A 27 17.42 -11.76 20.30
N THR A 28 18.02 -12.73 20.98
CA THR A 28 18.86 -12.54 22.15
C THR A 28 20.31 -12.65 21.71
N VAL A 29 21.13 -11.69 22.15
CA VAL A 29 22.58 -11.73 21.91
C VAL A 29 23.21 -12.44 23.10
N ASP A 30 23.75 -13.63 22.86
CA ASP A 30 24.51 -14.37 23.86
C ASP A 30 25.97 -13.89 23.87
N GLU A 31 26.70 -14.14 24.96
CA GLU A 31 28.11 -13.69 25.10
C GLU A 31 29.04 -14.27 24.02
N ASN A 32 28.65 -15.38 23.39
CA ASN A 32 29.40 -16.05 22.34
C ASN A 32 29.02 -15.58 20.91
N THR A 33 28.04 -14.69 20.77
CA THR A 33 27.59 -14.22 19.45
C THR A 33 28.61 -13.24 18.87
N ASP A 34 29.19 -13.58 17.72
CA ASP A 34 30.02 -12.66 16.95
C ASP A 34 29.17 -11.53 16.36
N VAL A 35 29.19 -10.38 17.06
CA VAL A 35 28.38 -9.21 16.72
C VAL A 35 28.72 -8.67 15.32
N GLU A 36 29.96 -8.80 14.86
CA GLU A 36 30.36 -8.31 13.54
C GLU A 36 29.71 -9.15 12.43
N SER A 37 29.69 -10.47 12.61
CA SER A 37 29.03 -11.39 11.68
C SER A 37 27.51 -11.14 11.59
N GLU A 38 26.86 -10.86 12.72
CA GLU A 38 25.44 -10.55 12.78
C GLU A 38 25.11 -9.21 12.11
N VAL A 39 25.93 -8.19 12.31
CA VAL A 39 25.78 -6.90 11.61
C VAL A 39 25.88 -7.07 10.09
N LYS A 40 26.88 -7.83 9.61
CA LYS A 40 27.02 -8.15 8.17
C LYS A 40 25.80 -8.93 7.66
N SER A 41 25.30 -9.89 8.43
CA SER A 41 24.10 -10.67 8.11
C SER A 41 22.87 -9.78 7.97
N VAL A 42 22.65 -8.85 8.91
CA VAL A 42 21.51 -7.92 8.90
C VAL A 42 21.57 -6.95 7.72
N ILE A 43 22.75 -6.42 7.38
CA ILE A 43 22.93 -5.58 6.18
C ILE A 43 22.60 -6.37 4.92
N LYS A 44 23.07 -7.63 4.81
CA LYS A 44 22.76 -8.51 3.67
C LYS A 44 21.27 -8.82 3.57
N GLN A 45 20.61 -9.09 4.70
CA GLN A 45 19.16 -9.33 4.75
C GLN A 45 18.36 -8.09 4.34
N TYR A 46 18.77 -6.89 4.78
CA TYR A 46 18.17 -5.63 4.36
C TYR A 46 18.20 -5.45 2.84
N ILE A 47 19.37 -5.59 2.22
CA ILE A 47 19.52 -5.45 0.76
C ILE A 47 18.63 -6.46 0.03
N ARG A 48 18.54 -7.70 0.54
CA ARG A 48 17.65 -8.73 -0.01
C ARG A 48 16.18 -8.31 0.06
N VAL A 49 15.72 -7.80 1.21
CA VAL A 49 14.34 -7.32 1.38
C VAL A 49 14.05 -6.16 0.43
N GLU A 50 14.98 -5.22 0.29
CA GLU A 50 14.85 -4.07 -0.62
C GLU A 50 14.70 -4.51 -2.09
N ILE A 51 15.54 -5.44 -2.56
CA ILE A 51 15.45 -5.99 -3.92
C ILE A 51 14.12 -6.70 -4.15
N LEU A 52 13.66 -7.49 -3.17
CA LEU A 52 12.38 -8.21 -3.28
C LEU A 52 11.18 -7.25 -3.30
N LEU A 53 11.23 -6.16 -2.53
CA LEU A 53 10.19 -5.12 -2.56
C LEU A 53 10.18 -4.38 -3.89
N PHE A 54 11.35 -4.05 -4.43
CA PHE A 54 11.46 -3.46 -5.76
C PHE A 54 10.87 -4.38 -6.84
N LEU A 55 11.20 -5.67 -6.81
CA LEU A 55 10.62 -6.65 -7.74
C LEU A 55 9.10 -6.74 -7.63
N ARG A 56 8.55 -6.71 -6.41
CA ARG A 56 7.10 -6.69 -6.18
C ARG A 56 6.44 -5.41 -6.69
N LEU A 57 7.10 -4.26 -6.54
CA LEU A 57 6.63 -3.00 -7.11
C LEU A 57 6.56 -3.10 -8.64
N VAL A 58 7.59 -3.65 -9.29
CA VAL A 58 7.59 -3.89 -10.74
C VAL A 58 6.46 -4.83 -11.15
N LEU A 59 6.28 -5.95 -10.45
CA LEU A 59 5.20 -6.90 -10.72
C LEU A 59 3.81 -6.26 -10.55
N THR A 60 3.64 -5.44 -9.52
CA THR A 60 2.39 -4.68 -9.29
C THR A 60 2.17 -3.64 -10.40
N GLY A 61 3.25 -3.03 -10.91
CA GLY A 61 3.20 -2.16 -12.08
C GLY A 61 2.75 -2.89 -13.34
N VAL A 62 3.28 -4.09 -13.60
CA VAL A 62 2.83 -4.95 -14.72
C VAL A 62 1.36 -5.30 -14.57
N TYR A 63 0.91 -5.66 -13.36
CA TYR A 63 -0.51 -5.89 -13.06
C TYR A 63 -1.38 -4.69 -13.42
N VAL A 64 -0.99 -3.47 -13.01
CA VAL A 64 -1.75 -2.26 -13.36
C VAL A 64 -1.77 -2.06 -14.86
N VAL A 65 -0.66 -2.21 -15.56
CA VAL A 65 -0.63 -2.09 -17.03
C VAL A 65 -1.65 -3.05 -17.66
N VAL A 66 -1.68 -4.31 -17.26
CA VAL A 66 -2.68 -5.29 -17.73
C VAL A 66 -4.11 -4.83 -17.44
N VAL A 67 -4.39 -4.33 -16.23
CA VAL A 67 -5.72 -3.79 -15.90
C VAL A 67 -6.09 -2.59 -16.76
N VAL A 68 -5.14 -1.68 -17.04
CA VAL A 68 -5.37 -0.50 -17.89
C VAL A 68 -5.77 -0.92 -19.29
N PHE A 69 -5.16 -1.97 -19.85
CA PHE A 69 -5.59 -2.53 -21.13
C PHE A 69 -7.03 -3.06 -21.05
N ILE A 70 -7.34 -3.87 -20.03
CA ILE A 70 -8.71 -4.42 -19.85
C ILE A 70 -9.71 -3.27 -19.76
N LEU A 71 -9.40 -2.22 -19.00
CA LEU A 71 -10.24 -1.03 -18.85
C LEU A 71 -10.40 -0.29 -20.18
N GLY A 72 -9.31 -0.04 -20.90
CA GLY A 72 -9.31 0.63 -22.19
C GLY A 72 -10.16 -0.10 -23.23
N PHE A 73 -10.03 -1.43 -23.32
CA PHE A 73 -10.89 -2.25 -24.17
C PHE A 73 -12.35 -2.18 -23.75
N SER A 74 -12.63 -2.27 -22.44
CA SER A 74 -13.99 -2.19 -21.91
C SER A 74 -14.65 -0.85 -22.28
N MET A 75 -13.93 0.26 -22.10
CA MET A 75 -14.38 1.60 -22.48
C MET A 75 -14.59 1.72 -23.99
N TYR A 76 -13.67 1.21 -24.80
CA TYR A 76 -13.79 1.24 -26.26
C TYR A 76 -15.03 0.50 -26.75
N PHE A 77 -15.27 -0.72 -26.27
CA PHE A 77 -16.48 -1.47 -26.62
C PHE A 77 -17.75 -0.76 -26.15
N SER A 78 -17.70 -0.15 -24.98
CA SER A 78 -18.84 0.59 -24.46
C SER A 78 -19.16 1.84 -25.30
N ASP A 79 -18.16 2.61 -25.72
CA ASP A 79 -18.36 3.78 -26.58
C ASP A 79 -18.92 3.39 -27.95
N LEU A 80 -18.54 2.23 -28.50
CA LEU A 80 -19.14 1.69 -29.74
C LEU A 80 -20.64 1.38 -29.56
N ILE A 81 -21.04 0.88 -28.39
CA ILE A 81 -22.45 0.62 -28.07
C ILE A 81 -23.20 1.95 -27.87
N TYR A 82 -22.57 2.92 -27.22
CA TYR A 82 -23.14 4.25 -27.00
C TYR A 82 -23.45 4.95 -28.33
N LEU A 83 -22.51 4.96 -29.29
CA LEU A 83 -22.73 5.54 -30.62
C LEU A 83 -23.95 4.95 -31.35
N LYS A 84 -24.18 3.64 -31.20
CA LYS A 84 -25.33 2.97 -31.84
C LYS A 84 -26.67 3.33 -31.20
N THR A 85 -26.66 3.65 -29.90
CA THR A 85 -27.89 3.79 -29.12
C THR A 85 -28.28 5.23 -28.83
N SER A 86 -27.34 6.19 -28.92
CA SER A 86 -27.58 7.64 -28.74
C SER A 86 -28.49 7.95 -27.55
N ARG A 87 -28.19 7.32 -26.40
CA ARG A 87 -29.02 7.42 -25.19
C ARG A 87 -28.93 8.81 -24.59
N VAL A 88 -30.08 9.34 -24.15
CA VAL A 88 -30.20 10.62 -23.44
C VAL A 88 -29.62 10.46 -22.01
N PRO A 89 -28.96 11.51 -21.46
CA PRO A 89 -28.50 11.50 -20.07
C PRO A 89 -29.61 11.17 -19.07
N VAL A 90 -29.27 10.44 -18.02
CA VAL A 90 -30.21 10.11 -16.93
C VAL A 90 -30.39 11.35 -16.04
N PRO A 91 -31.61 11.66 -15.58
CA PRO A 91 -31.80 12.75 -14.63
C PRO A 91 -31.08 12.47 -13.30
N ASP A 92 -30.27 13.42 -12.86
CA ASP A 92 -29.64 13.43 -11.53
C ASP A 92 -30.18 14.63 -10.75
N ARG A 93 -30.68 14.36 -9.54
CA ARG A 93 -31.30 15.37 -8.69
C ARG A 93 -30.34 16.51 -8.35
N ILE A 94 -29.05 16.21 -8.16
CA ILE A 94 -28.05 17.24 -7.85
C ILE A 94 -27.82 18.12 -9.08
N HIS A 95 -27.73 17.53 -10.27
CA HIS A 95 -27.61 18.28 -11.53
C HIS A 95 -28.83 19.19 -11.75
N GLU A 96 -30.06 18.68 -11.57
CA GLU A 96 -31.30 19.47 -11.73
C GLU A 96 -31.44 20.64 -10.76
N VAL A 97 -30.91 20.50 -9.54
CA VAL A 97 -30.90 21.59 -8.56
C VAL A 97 -29.87 22.64 -8.96
N LEU A 98 -28.67 22.20 -9.34
CA LEU A 98 -27.53 23.08 -9.62
C LEU A 98 -27.61 23.81 -10.96
N ASP A 99 -28.24 23.20 -11.96
CA ASP A 99 -28.50 23.83 -13.27
C ASP A 99 -29.30 25.13 -13.14
N ARG A 100 -30.05 25.31 -12.05
CA ARG A 100 -30.80 26.54 -11.78
C ARG A 100 -29.91 27.71 -11.34
N PHE A 101 -28.70 27.42 -10.86
CA PHE A 101 -27.84 28.40 -10.21
C PHE A 101 -26.70 28.92 -11.11
N ASN A 102 -26.59 28.47 -12.37
CA ASN A 102 -25.54 28.88 -13.33
C ASN A 102 -24.15 29.00 -12.68
N HIS A 103 -23.65 27.90 -12.12
CA HIS A 103 -22.40 27.88 -11.37
C HIS A 103 -21.15 27.88 -12.29
N PRO A 104 -20.00 28.42 -11.83
CA PRO A 104 -18.78 28.51 -12.63
C PRO A 104 -17.92 27.23 -12.63
N PHE A 105 -18.33 26.18 -11.91
CA PHE A 105 -17.52 24.97 -11.77
C PHE A 105 -17.42 24.18 -13.08
N ASN A 106 -16.19 23.95 -13.54
CA ASN A 106 -15.90 23.18 -14.75
C ASN A 106 -15.04 21.93 -14.43
N LYS A 107 -14.96 21.01 -15.39
CA LYS A 107 -14.18 19.76 -15.25
C LYS A 107 -12.70 20.03 -14.97
N ILE A 108 -12.11 20.98 -15.69
CA ILE A 108 -10.68 21.33 -15.57
C ILE A 108 -10.33 21.78 -14.14
N PHE A 109 -11.19 22.60 -13.52
CA PHE A 109 -10.99 23.07 -12.16
C PHE A 109 -11.04 21.91 -11.16
N CYS A 110 -11.95 20.96 -11.36
CA CYS A 110 -12.02 19.73 -10.57
C CYS A 110 -10.72 18.92 -10.71
N ASP A 111 -10.22 18.72 -11.94
CA ASP A 111 -8.99 17.96 -12.21
C ASP A 111 -7.76 18.61 -11.55
N ILE A 112 -7.64 19.94 -11.62
CA ILE A 112 -6.54 20.68 -10.96
C ILE A 112 -6.59 20.46 -9.45
N LEU A 113 -7.75 20.61 -8.81
CA LEU A 113 -7.87 20.43 -7.36
C LEU A 113 -7.58 18.99 -6.93
N MET A 114 -8.10 18.00 -7.67
CA MET A 114 -7.79 16.60 -7.42
C MET A 114 -6.29 16.31 -7.58
N GLN A 115 -5.66 16.84 -8.63
CA GLN A 115 -4.22 16.66 -8.88
C GLN A 115 -3.37 17.33 -7.80
N LEU A 116 -3.76 18.51 -7.32
CA LEU A 116 -3.09 19.17 -6.19
C LEU A 116 -3.16 18.32 -4.93
N PHE A 117 -4.32 17.72 -4.65
CA PHE A 117 -4.53 16.87 -3.48
C PHE A 117 -3.70 15.58 -3.54
N PHE A 118 -3.71 14.90 -4.69
CA PHE A 118 -2.88 13.73 -4.91
C PHE A 118 -1.38 14.08 -4.81
N SER A 119 -0.97 15.19 -5.42
CA SER A 119 0.41 15.66 -5.38
C SER A 119 0.85 15.97 -3.95
N ALA A 120 -0.01 16.57 -3.12
CA ALA A 120 0.25 16.79 -1.70
C ALA A 120 0.45 15.47 -0.94
N ALA A 121 -0.35 14.43 -1.23
CA ALA A 121 -0.19 13.09 -0.66
C ALA A 121 1.15 12.46 -1.06
N VAL A 122 1.53 12.52 -2.34
CA VAL A 122 2.80 12.00 -2.85
C VAL A 122 3.99 12.74 -2.23
N LEU A 123 3.95 14.08 -2.19
CA LEU A 123 5.01 14.89 -1.56
C LEU A 123 5.16 14.55 -0.08
N ARG A 124 4.05 14.36 0.66
CA ARG A 124 4.10 13.93 2.06
C ARG A 124 4.81 12.59 2.23
N LEU A 125 4.54 11.62 1.37
CA LEU A 125 5.17 10.31 1.43
C LEU A 125 6.65 10.39 1.02
N ALA A 126 6.96 11.05 -0.09
CA ALA A 126 8.32 11.12 -0.63
C ALA A 126 9.29 11.86 0.30
N PHE A 127 8.84 12.91 0.99
CA PHE A 127 9.73 13.76 1.79
C PHE A 127 9.80 13.38 3.27
N PHE A 128 8.74 12.83 3.83
CA PHE A 128 8.59 12.72 5.30
C PHE A 128 8.34 11.30 5.78
N SER A 129 8.50 10.29 4.92
CA SER A 129 8.39 8.89 5.28
C SER A 129 9.70 8.15 5.05
N THR A 130 9.91 7.05 5.78
CA THR A 130 11.12 6.22 5.62
C THR A 130 11.11 5.53 4.26
N HIS A 131 12.31 5.30 3.70
CA HIS A 131 12.48 4.77 2.35
C HIS A 131 11.68 3.48 2.11
N LEU A 132 11.82 2.47 2.98
CA LEU A 132 11.06 1.23 2.86
C LEU A 132 9.55 1.45 2.97
N TYR A 133 9.10 2.32 3.88
CA TYR A 133 7.68 2.61 4.02
C TYR A 133 7.10 3.23 2.74
N VAL A 134 7.85 4.09 2.04
CA VAL A 134 7.44 4.64 0.74
C VAL A 134 7.19 3.54 -0.29
N TYR A 135 8.07 2.53 -0.40
CA TYR A 135 7.83 1.39 -1.31
C TYR A 135 6.55 0.64 -0.97
N HIS A 136 6.29 0.38 0.31
CA HIS A 136 5.08 -0.33 0.72
C HIS A 136 3.82 0.45 0.42
N VAL A 137 3.78 1.75 0.76
CA VAL A 137 2.62 2.58 0.43
C VAL A 137 2.46 2.68 -1.09
N ALA A 138 3.54 2.79 -1.86
CA ALA A 138 3.46 2.76 -3.32
C ALA A 138 2.84 1.45 -3.83
N ILE A 139 3.28 0.28 -3.35
CA ILE A 139 2.68 -1.01 -3.70
C ILE A 139 1.19 -1.03 -3.36
N ARG A 140 0.79 -0.59 -2.15
CA ARG A 140 -0.63 -0.52 -1.73
C ARG A 140 -1.46 0.36 -2.66
N VAL A 141 -0.97 1.57 -2.95
CA VAL A 141 -1.67 2.55 -3.79
C VAL A 141 -1.82 2.02 -5.21
N VAL A 142 -0.75 1.49 -5.80
CA VAL A 142 -0.78 0.91 -7.15
C VAL A 142 -1.72 -0.30 -7.19
N LEU A 143 -1.71 -1.15 -6.16
CA LEU A 143 -2.63 -2.29 -6.04
C LEU A 143 -4.09 -1.84 -5.94
N PHE A 144 -4.40 -0.85 -5.10
CA PHE A 144 -5.76 -0.31 -4.93
C PHE A 144 -6.28 0.36 -6.20
N ILE A 145 -5.44 1.13 -6.87
CA ILE A 145 -5.76 1.75 -8.17
C ILE A 145 -6.03 0.65 -9.20
N GLY A 146 -5.17 -0.37 -9.28
CA GLY A 146 -5.36 -1.51 -10.20
C GLY A 146 -6.64 -2.28 -9.90
N THR A 147 -6.87 -2.68 -8.66
CA THR A 147 -8.06 -3.45 -8.29
C THR A 147 -9.35 -2.63 -8.45
N GLY A 148 -9.35 -1.34 -8.09
CA GLY A 148 -10.49 -0.45 -8.30
C GLY A 148 -10.83 -0.29 -9.78
N ASN A 149 -9.81 -0.11 -10.63
CA ASN A 149 -10.00 -0.06 -12.08
C ASN A 149 -10.46 -1.39 -12.68
N LEU A 150 -10.04 -2.54 -12.11
CA LEU A 150 -10.51 -3.85 -12.55
C LEU A 150 -11.99 -4.06 -12.22
N ILE A 151 -12.41 -3.71 -11.00
CA ILE A 151 -13.82 -3.74 -10.60
C ILE A 151 -14.63 -2.83 -11.53
N LYS A 152 -14.15 -1.62 -11.78
CA LYS A 152 -14.75 -0.68 -12.73
C LYS A 152 -14.91 -1.29 -14.13
N SER A 153 -13.88 -1.92 -14.69
CA SER A 153 -13.94 -2.61 -15.99
C SER A 153 -15.06 -3.67 -16.02
N PHE A 154 -15.20 -4.44 -14.94
CA PHE A 154 -16.27 -5.43 -14.83
C PHE A 154 -17.66 -4.79 -14.93
N PHE A 155 -17.91 -3.66 -14.25
CA PHE A 155 -19.19 -2.94 -14.35
C PHE A 155 -19.44 -2.34 -15.75
N ILE A 156 -18.40 -1.83 -16.43
CA ILE A 156 -18.54 -1.32 -17.81
C ILE A 156 -18.96 -2.43 -18.76
N ILE A 157 -18.37 -3.63 -18.63
CA ILE A 157 -18.72 -4.78 -19.48
C ILE A 157 -20.17 -5.21 -19.23
N MET A 158 -20.60 -5.20 -17.97
CA MET A 158 -21.94 -5.65 -17.58
C MET A 158 -23.03 -4.61 -17.88
N THR A 159 -22.69 -3.32 -17.85
CA THR A 159 -23.68 -2.23 -17.91
C THR A 159 -23.10 -0.99 -18.59
N THR A 160 -23.91 -0.35 -19.43
CA THR A 160 -23.54 0.89 -20.13
C THR A 160 -24.47 2.03 -19.71
N MET A 161 -23.90 3.06 -19.09
CA MET A 161 -24.62 4.29 -18.70
C MET A 161 -24.35 5.40 -19.72
N PRO A 162 -25.36 6.22 -20.07
CA PRO A 162 -25.15 7.37 -20.95
C PRO A 162 -24.34 8.46 -20.23
N ALA A 163 -23.54 9.24 -20.98
CA ALA A 163 -22.84 10.41 -20.45
C ALA A 163 -23.78 11.36 -19.70
N CYS A 164 -23.26 12.03 -18.66
CA CYS A 164 -23.92 13.18 -18.03
C CYS A 164 -24.15 14.37 -19.00
N GLN A 165 -23.46 14.41 -20.14
CA GLN A 165 -23.50 15.50 -21.10
C GLN A 165 -24.34 15.15 -22.34
N TYR A 166 -25.23 16.06 -22.74
CA TYR A 166 -26.11 15.87 -23.90
C TYR A 166 -25.37 15.71 -25.24
N ASN A 167 -24.23 16.38 -25.41
CA ASN A 167 -23.50 16.42 -26.69
C ASN A 167 -22.14 15.70 -26.61
N CYS A 168 -22.08 14.55 -25.93
CA CYS A 168 -20.84 13.79 -25.89
C CYS A 168 -20.66 12.99 -27.19
N ASN A 169 -19.60 13.29 -27.94
CA ASN A 169 -19.23 12.54 -29.14
C ASN A 169 -17.89 11.82 -28.93
N PRO A 170 -17.86 10.49 -28.79
CA PRO A 170 -16.61 9.77 -28.63
C PRO A 170 -15.81 9.87 -29.91
N GLN A 171 -14.57 10.36 -29.84
CA GLN A 171 -13.70 10.56 -31.00
C GLN A 171 -13.20 9.22 -31.58
N LEU A 172 -14.04 8.45 -32.26
CA LEU A 172 -13.75 7.09 -32.74
C LEU A 172 -13.35 7.01 -34.23
N HIS A 173 -13.22 8.14 -34.94
CA HIS A 173 -12.87 8.13 -36.36
C HIS A 173 -11.35 8.03 -36.59
N GLY A 174 -10.93 7.10 -37.45
CA GLY A 174 -9.53 6.98 -37.92
C GLY A 174 -8.57 6.29 -36.95
N VAL A 175 -9.06 5.50 -35.99
CA VAL A 175 -8.21 4.90 -34.95
C VAL A 175 -7.37 3.75 -35.52
N THR A 176 -6.05 3.97 -35.59
CA THR A 176 -5.06 2.92 -35.85
C THR A 176 -4.70 2.23 -34.53
N TYR A 177 -4.17 1.00 -34.55
CA TYR A 177 -3.73 0.30 -33.33
C TYR A 177 -2.82 1.14 -32.41
N LYS A 178 -1.91 1.96 -32.99
CA LYS A 178 -1.05 2.87 -32.22
C LYS A 178 -1.81 4.00 -31.54
N THR A 179 -2.81 4.59 -32.21
CA THR A 179 -3.61 5.67 -31.64
C THR A 179 -4.63 5.15 -30.63
N LEU A 180 -5.08 3.90 -30.78
CA LEU A 180 -5.89 3.20 -29.77
C LEU A 180 -5.11 3.00 -28.47
N PHE A 181 -3.86 2.54 -28.56
CA PHE A 181 -2.99 2.37 -27.39
C PHE A 181 -2.76 3.70 -26.67
N LEU A 182 -2.36 4.75 -27.40
CA LEU A 182 -2.16 6.07 -26.82
C LEU A 182 -3.43 6.60 -26.14
N ARG A 183 -4.60 6.34 -26.74
CA ARG A 183 -5.90 6.69 -26.17
C ARG A 183 -6.19 5.99 -24.86
N PHE A 184 -5.79 4.73 -24.65
CA PHE A 184 -5.98 4.05 -23.37
C PHE A 184 -5.24 4.76 -22.23
N PHE A 185 -4.01 5.23 -22.50
CA PHE A 185 -3.27 6.04 -21.53
C PHE A 185 -3.89 7.43 -21.35
N GLN A 186 -4.30 8.09 -22.42
CA GLN A 186 -4.91 9.42 -22.36
C GLN A 186 -6.28 9.42 -21.67
N GLY A 187 -7.06 8.35 -21.83
CA GLY A 187 -8.35 8.17 -21.15
C GLY A 187 -8.18 7.94 -19.65
N MET A 188 -7.06 7.37 -19.21
CA MET A 188 -6.72 7.27 -17.79
C MET A 188 -6.33 8.61 -17.18
N THR A 189 -5.62 9.45 -17.95
CA THR A 189 -5.18 10.78 -17.49
C THR A 189 -6.26 11.86 -17.63
N GLY A 190 -7.46 11.51 -18.11
CA GLY A 190 -8.56 12.46 -18.33
C GLY A 190 -8.31 13.44 -19.49
N ILE A 191 -7.33 13.18 -20.35
CA ILE A 191 -7.02 14.05 -21.51
C ILE A 191 -8.06 13.85 -22.62
N VAL A 192 -8.56 12.63 -22.76
CA VAL A 192 -9.60 12.28 -23.72
C VAL A 192 -10.90 12.06 -22.96
N ASP A 193 -11.91 12.88 -23.24
CA ASP A 193 -13.27 12.67 -22.74
C ASP A 193 -13.82 11.36 -23.32
N ASN A 194 -14.14 10.41 -22.45
CA ASN A 194 -14.89 9.21 -22.82
C ASN A 194 -16.39 9.48 -22.62
N CYS A 195 -17.21 9.01 -23.55
CA CYS A 195 -18.65 9.29 -23.55
C CYS A 195 -19.50 8.23 -22.88
N THR A 196 -18.93 7.06 -22.58
CA THR A 196 -19.57 6.16 -21.63
C THR A 196 -19.28 6.62 -20.21
N ASP A 197 -20.35 6.91 -19.45
CA ASP A 197 -20.20 7.14 -18.02
C ASP A 197 -20.05 5.83 -17.25
N LEU A 198 -19.41 5.93 -16.10
CA LEU A 198 -18.86 4.81 -15.37
C LEU A 198 -19.59 4.71 -14.05
N ILE A 199 -20.28 3.60 -13.77
CA ILE A 199 -20.93 3.34 -12.47
C ILE A 199 -19.96 3.54 -11.28
N ILE A 200 -18.66 3.42 -11.52
CA ILE A 200 -17.63 3.68 -10.53
C ILE A 200 -16.73 4.79 -11.05
N SER A 201 -16.80 5.95 -10.40
CA SER A 201 -15.96 7.10 -10.71
C SER A 201 -14.49 6.85 -10.32
N GLY A 202 -13.59 6.94 -11.30
CA GLY A 202 -12.14 6.87 -11.04
C GLY A 202 -11.65 8.04 -10.20
N HIS A 203 -12.10 9.25 -10.51
CA HIS A 203 -11.80 10.49 -9.77
C HIS A 203 -12.16 10.37 -8.29
N SER A 204 -13.33 9.78 -8.00
CA SER A 204 -13.74 9.51 -6.63
C SER A 204 -12.81 8.50 -5.94
N LEU A 205 -12.46 7.40 -6.61
CA LEU A 205 -11.53 6.40 -6.06
C LEU A 205 -10.20 7.05 -5.67
N TYR A 206 -9.58 7.79 -6.59
CA TYR A 206 -8.29 8.48 -6.37
C TYR A 206 -8.36 9.52 -5.24
N THR A 207 -9.44 10.30 -5.18
CA THR A 207 -9.64 11.32 -4.15
C THR A 207 -9.73 10.69 -2.76
N ILE A 208 -10.51 9.61 -2.61
CA ILE A 208 -10.63 8.90 -1.33
C ILE A 208 -9.31 8.26 -0.93
N TYR A 209 -8.58 7.61 -1.85
CA TYR A 209 -7.28 7.03 -1.51
C TYR A 209 -6.25 8.09 -1.09
N SER A 210 -6.23 9.24 -1.76
CA SER A 210 -5.38 10.38 -1.36
C SER A 210 -5.73 10.88 0.05
N CYS A 211 -7.03 11.00 0.34
CA CYS A 211 -7.53 11.39 1.65
C CYS A 211 -7.11 10.39 2.73
N VAL A 212 -7.25 9.10 2.48
CA VAL A 212 -6.87 8.03 3.41
C VAL A 212 -5.38 8.06 3.71
N ILE A 213 -4.52 8.12 2.68
CA ILE A 213 -3.06 8.21 2.85
C ILE A 213 -2.70 9.39 3.75
N LEU A 214 -3.24 10.57 3.46
CA LEU A 214 -2.99 11.76 4.26
C LEU A 214 -3.53 11.58 5.69
N TYR A 215 -4.75 11.10 5.84
CA TYR A 215 -5.39 10.92 7.14
C TYR A 215 -4.60 9.99 8.07
N GLU A 216 -4.07 8.88 7.55
CA GLU A 216 -3.28 7.92 8.33
C GLU A 216 -1.91 8.47 8.74
N ASN A 217 -1.25 9.19 7.83
CA ASN A 217 0.12 9.69 8.01
C ASN A 217 0.20 11.03 8.76
N LEU A 218 -0.93 11.55 9.25
CA LEU A 218 -1.00 12.79 10.02
C LEU A 218 -1.24 12.53 11.50
N LYS A 219 -0.53 13.28 12.35
CA LYS A 219 -0.79 13.35 13.79
C LYS A 219 -1.87 14.37 14.14
N ASN A 220 -1.85 15.54 13.49
CA ASN A 220 -2.73 16.66 13.84
C ASN A 220 -4.18 16.41 13.37
N VAL A 221 -5.12 16.37 14.33
CA VAL A 221 -6.54 16.16 14.08
C VAL A 221 -7.15 17.27 13.20
N THR A 222 -6.73 18.53 13.39
CA THR A 222 -7.23 19.66 12.59
C THR A 222 -6.91 19.48 11.11
N LEU A 223 -5.67 19.07 10.79
CA LEU A 223 -5.28 18.80 9.40
C LEU A 223 -6.06 17.61 8.82
N LYS A 224 -6.36 16.58 9.62
CA LYS A 224 -7.22 15.47 9.18
C LYS A 224 -8.60 15.96 8.78
N VAL A 225 -9.24 16.79 9.62
CA VAL A 225 -10.55 17.37 9.32
C VAL A 225 -10.49 18.20 8.04
N ILE A 226 -9.46 19.04 7.89
CA ILE A 226 -9.26 19.85 6.67
C ILE A 226 -9.17 18.96 5.43
N PHE A 227 -8.38 17.88 5.45
CA PHE A 227 -8.25 17.00 4.28
C PHE A 227 -9.52 16.19 3.99
N VAL A 228 -10.28 15.80 5.01
CA VAL A 228 -11.60 15.16 4.82
C VAL A 228 -12.59 16.13 4.19
N LEU A 229 -12.65 17.39 4.68
CA LEU A 229 -13.49 18.43 4.09
C LEU A 229 -13.06 18.76 2.66
N TYR A 230 -11.75 18.81 2.39
CA TYR A 230 -11.21 19.01 1.05
C TYR A 230 -11.61 17.87 0.11
N ALA A 231 -11.47 16.62 0.55
CA ALA A 231 -11.91 15.46 -0.22
C ALA A 231 -13.42 15.52 -0.51
N ALA A 232 -14.25 15.82 0.50
CA ALA A 232 -15.69 15.99 0.32
C ALA A 232 -16.02 17.11 -0.68
N PHE A 233 -15.27 18.22 -0.65
CA PHE A 233 -15.41 19.31 -1.62
C PHE A 233 -15.04 18.88 -3.04
N VAL A 234 -13.95 18.14 -3.23
CA VAL A 234 -13.58 17.59 -4.54
C VAL A 234 -14.66 16.62 -5.05
N LEU A 235 -15.16 15.72 -4.20
CA LEU A 235 -16.25 14.81 -4.58
C LEU A 235 -17.52 15.56 -4.99
N PHE A 236 -17.85 16.64 -4.28
CA PHE A 236 -18.95 17.52 -4.65
C PHE A 236 -18.70 18.17 -6.03
N LEU A 237 -17.50 18.68 -6.30
CA LEU A 237 -17.15 19.27 -7.59
C LEU A 237 -17.21 18.28 -8.76
N ILE A 238 -16.89 17.01 -8.54
CA ILE A 238 -17.03 15.95 -9.56
C ILE A 238 -18.48 15.86 -10.04
N VAL A 239 -19.44 15.89 -9.10
CA VAL A 239 -20.88 15.88 -9.45
C VAL A 239 -21.30 17.20 -10.08
N VAL A 240 -20.97 18.33 -9.45
CA VAL A 240 -21.42 19.66 -9.88
C VAL A 240 -20.91 20.00 -11.29
N SER A 241 -19.71 19.60 -11.64
CA SER A 241 -19.14 19.81 -12.99
C SER A 241 -19.73 18.88 -14.06
N LYS A 242 -20.73 18.06 -13.72
CA LYS A 242 -21.33 17.01 -14.57
C LYS A 242 -20.27 16.07 -15.13
N TYR A 243 -19.26 15.78 -14.32
CA TYR A 243 -18.21 14.84 -14.69
C TYR A 243 -18.72 13.41 -14.57
N HIS A 244 -19.44 13.13 -13.49
CA HIS A 244 -20.06 11.83 -13.19
C HIS A 244 -21.39 12.03 -12.48
N TYR A 245 -22.25 11.01 -12.50
CA TYR A 245 -23.47 11.01 -11.70
C TYR A 245 -23.13 10.90 -10.21
N THR A 246 -24.04 11.40 -9.37
CA THR A 246 -23.95 11.29 -7.90
C THR A 246 -23.78 9.84 -7.47
N VAL A 247 -24.51 8.93 -8.13
CA VAL A 247 -24.44 7.48 -7.86
C VAL A 247 -23.03 6.94 -8.08
N ASP A 248 -22.34 7.39 -9.13
CA ASP A 248 -21.01 6.91 -9.49
C ASP A 248 -19.95 7.33 -8.47
N VAL A 249 -20.08 8.55 -7.95
CA VAL A 249 -19.24 9.10 -6.90
C VAL A 249 -19.47 8.36 -5.58
N VAL A 250 -20.73 8.10 -5.23
CA VAL A 250 -21.09 7.36 -4.02
C VAL A 250 -20.59 5.91 -4.07
N PHE A 251 -20.74 5.21 -5.19
CA PHE A 251 -20.17 3.87 -5.36
C PHE A 251 -18.64 3.88 -5.31
N GLY A 252 -18.00 4.86 -5.95
CA GLY A 252 -16.55 5.06 -5.84
C GLY A 252 -16.11 5.21 -4.38
N LEU A 253 -16.82 6.03 -3.59
CA LEU A 253 -16.54 6.20 -2.16
C LEU A 253 -16.68 4.88 -1.38
N PHE A 254 -17.78 4.15 -1.55
CA PHE A 254 -18.02 2.90 -0.84
C PHE A 254 -16.98 1.83 -1.19
N ILE A 255 -16.64 1.68 -2.48
CA ILE A 255 -15.68 0.69 -2.92
C ILE A 255 -14.28 1.02 -2.41
N SER A 256 -13.83 2.28 -2.52
CA SER A 256 -12.53 2.69 -1.96
C SER A 256 -12.45 2.46 -0.46
N TRP A 257 -13.49 2.84 0.28
CA TRP A 257 -13.54 2.65 1.72
C TRP A 257 -13.51 1.16 2.10
N PHE A 258 -14.33 0.34 1.42
CA PHE A 258 -14.37 -1.10 1.65
C PHE A 258 -13.03 -1.76 1.35
N MET A 259 -12.41 -1.44 0.21
CA MET A 259 -11.10 -1.98 -0.17
C MET A 259 -10.02 -1.61 0.85
N HIS A 260 -9.99 -0.34 1.26
CA HIS A 260 -9.05 0.12 2.28
C HIS A 260 -9.26 -0.59 3.63
N TYR A 261 -10.49 -0.60 4.14
CA TYR A 261 -10.83 -1.24 5.41
C TYR A 261 -10.51 -2.75 5.39
N PHE A 262 -10.90 -3.44 4.32
CA PHE A 262 -10.64 -4.86 4.17
C PHE A 262 -9.14 -5.16 4.13
N TYR A 263 -8.36 -4.39 3.37
CA TYR A 263 -6.92 -4.58 3.29
C TYR A 263 -6.22 -4.32 4.62
N TYR A 264 -6.50 -3.18 5.25
CA TYR A 264 -5.83 -2.78 6.49
C TYR A 264 -6.24 -3.64 7.67
N SER A 265 -7.50 -4.06 7.78
CA SER A 265 -7.91 -5.00 8.84
C SER A 265 -7.14 -6.32 8.76
N ARG A 266 -6.93 -6.87 7.55
CA ARG A 266 -6.15 -8.11 7.37
C ARG A 266 -4.68 -7.92 7.70
N LEU A 267 -4.10 -6.79 7.27
CA LEU A 267 -2.72 -6.47 7.55
C LEU A 267 -2.48 -6.27 9.07
N ASP A 268 -3.39 -5.57 9.74
CA ASP A 268 -3.30 -5.27 11.17
C ASP A 268 -3.49 -6.54 12.02
N ASP A 269 -4.49 -7.37 11.68
CA ASP A 269 -4.71 -8.67 12.33
C ASP A 269 -3.44 -9.53 12.31
N TYR A 270 -2.77 -9.63 11.15
CA TYR A 270 -1.53 -10.41 11.02
C TYR A 270 -0.35 -9.73 11.72
N GLY A 271 -0.23 -8.41 11.60
CA GLY A 271 0.86 -7.65 12.21
C GLY A 271 0.84 -7.69 13.74
N VAL A 272 -0.35 -7.56 14.34
CA VAL A 272 -0.54 -7.68 15.79
C VAL A 272 -0.29 -9.12 16.26
N TYR A 273 -0.74 -10.11 15.49
CA TYR A 273 -0.44 -11.51 15.77
C TYR A 273 1.08 -11.75 15.81
N LEU A 274 1.81 -11.29 14.79
CA LEU A 274 3.26 -11.49 14.72
C LEU A 274 4.00 -10.71 15.81
N TYR A 275 3.58 -9.48 16.10
CA TYR A 275 4.10 -8.72 17.23
C TYR A 275 3.97 -9.47 18.56
N ASN A 276 2.77 -9.98 18.85
CA ASN A 276 2.52 -10.75 20.06
C ASN A 276 3.29 -12.08 20.07
N LYS A 277 3.47 -12.71 18.91
CA LYS A 277 4.30 -13.92 18.78
C LYS A 277 5.76 -13.63 19.15
N ILE A 278 6.31 -12.52 18.64
CA ILE A 278 7.70 -12.11 18.89
C ILE A 278 7.94 -11.77 20.37
N TYR A 279 7.04 -10.99 21.00
CA TYR A 279 7.28 -10.47 22.35
C TYR A 279 6.63 -11.26 23.49
N HIS A 280 5.56 -12.00 23.20
CA HIS A 280 4.72 -12.66 24.20
C HIS A 280 4.53 -14.16 23.94
N SER A 281 5.39 -14.80 23.14
CA SER A 281 5.35 -16.25 22.86
C SER A 281 5.24 -17.12 24.12
N ARG A 282 5.87 -16.70 25.23
CA ARG A 282 5.87 -17.43 26.52
C ARG A 282 4.65 -17.14 27.41
N SER A 283 3.78 -16.21 27.04
CA SER A 283 2.61 -15.82 27.85
C SER A 283 1.42 -16.76 27.61
N LYS A 284 0.80 -17.27 28.68
CA LYS A 284 -0.44 -18.08 28.60
C LYS A 284 -1.57 -17.34 27.85
N LYS A 285 -1.64 -16.01 28.01
CA LYS A 285 -2.63 -15.16 27.32
C LYS A 285 -2.47 -15.17 25.80
N PHE A 286 -1.24 -15.30 25.30
CA PHE A 286 -0.99 -15.43 23.86
C PHE A 286 -1.45 -16.77 23.31
N GLN A 287 -1.30 -17.84 24.10
CA GLN A 287 -1.80 -19.17 23.73
C GLN A 287 -3.33 -19.21 23.61
N GLU A 288 -4.06 -18.43 24.41
CA GLU A 288 -5.51 -18.28 24.30
C GLU A 288 -5.93 -17.47 23.06
N ILE A 289 -5.24 -16.37 22.74
CA ILE A 289 -5.49 -15.56 21.54
C ILE A 289 -5.34 -16.39 20.25
N ARG A 290 -4.44 -17.39 20.25
CA ARG A 290 -4.25 -18.35 19.15
C ARG A 290 -5.55 -19.03 18.69
N MET A 291 -6.57 -19.12 19.57
CA MET A 291 -7.86 -19.71 19.20
C MET A 291 -8.69 -18.85 18.22
N THR A 292 -8.41 -17.55 18.10
CA THR A 292 -9.07 -16.66 17.12
C THR A 292 -8.39 -16.74 15.74
N ARG A 293 -8.64 -17.84 15.03
CA ARG A 293 -8.01 -18.27 13.74
C ARG A 293 -8.18 -17.34 12.50
N SER A 294 -8.53 -16.05 12.65
CA SER A 294 -8.65 -15.13 11.49
C SER A 294 -7.33 -14.96 10.73
N HIS A 295 -6.20 -14.99 11.44
CA HIS A 295 -4.85 -14.84 10.89
C HIS A 295 -4.38 -16.04 10.04
N GLU A 296 -5.00 -17.23 10.19
CA GLU A 296 -4.65 -18.42 9.41
C GLU A 296 -5.29 -18.43 8.01
N ARG A 297 -6.26 -17.54 7.76
CA ARG A 297 -6.95 -17.46 6.47
C ARG A 297 -5.95 -17.19 5.34
N PHE A 298 -6.11 -17.93 4.24
CA PHE A 298 -5.26 -17.82 3.04
C PHE A 298 -5.09 -16.38 2.58
N LEU A 299 -6.18 -15.60 2.55
CA LEU A 299 -6.15 -14.22 2.08
C LEU A 299 -5.37 -13.28 3.02
N THR A 300 -5.47 -13.49 4.35
CA THR A 300 -4.67 -12.73 5.32
C THR A 300 -3.17 -13.01 5.12
N LYS A 301 -2.81 -14.29 4.99
CA LYS A 301 -1.43 -14.70 4.68
C LYS A 301 -0.95 -14.16 3.34
N PHE A 302 -1.82 -14.14 2.33
CA PHE A 302 -1.50 -13.60 1.01
C PHE A 302 -1.19 -12.10 1.09
N VAL A 303 -2.02 -11.30 1.77
CA VAL A 303 -1.79 -9.85 1.96
C VAL A 303 -0.52 -9.60 2.78
N ALA A 304 -0.31 -10.35 3.87
CA ALA A 304 0.89 -10.24 4.69
C ALA A 304 2.17 -10.60 3.92
N ASN A 305 2.12 -11.66 3.09
CA ASN A 305 3.22 -12.05 2.22
C ASN A 305 3.44 -11.02 1.09
N LEU A 306 2.36 -10.45 0.53
CA LEU A 306 2.45 -9.39 -0.49
C LEU A 306 3.31 -8.23 0.01
N GLU A 307 3.18 -7.88 1.29
CA GLU A 307 3.98 -6.85 1.97
C GLU A 307 5.27 -7.30 2.63
N MET A 308 5.60 -8.61 2.59
CA MET A 308 6.73 -9.17 3.34
C MET A 308 6.72 -8.75 4.82
N LEU A 309 5.52 -8.74 5.41
CA LEU A 309 5.31 -8.21 6.75
C LEU A 309 6.14 -8.97 7.80
N GLU A 310 6.30 -10.28 7.62
CA GLU A 310 7.04 -11.15 8.52
C GLU A 310 8.54 -10.88 8.53
N ASP A 311 9.17 -10.92 7.35
CA ASP A 311 10.59 -10.59 7.17
C ASP A 311 10.92 -9.21 7.74
N ARG A 312 10.03 -8.23 7.54
CA ARG A 312 10.22 -6.86 8.02
C ARG A 312 10.14 -6.77 9.54
N LEU A 313 9.13 -7.37 10.18
CA LEU A 313 8.97 -7.26 11.63
C LEU A 313 10.15 -7.93 12.36
N VAL A 314 10.63 -9.07 11.85
CA VAL A 314 11.79 -9.76 12.42
C VAL A 314 13.09 -9.03 12.15
N LEU A 315 13.33 -8.56 10.92
CA LEU A 315 14.52 -7.79 10.60
C LEU A 315 14.56 -6.47 11.40
N GLY A 316 13.42 -5.80 11.53
CA GLY A 316 13.29 -4.59 12.34
C GLY A 316 13.59 -4.82 13.81
N GLN A 317 13.14 -5.95 14.37
CA GLN A 317 13.51 -6.35 15.73
C GLN A 317 15.01 -6.56 15.87
N LYS A 318 15.61 -7.38 14.99
CA LYS A 318 17.05 -7.67 14.99
C LYS A 318 17.88 -6.39 14.88
N MET A 319 17.53 -5.51 13.95
CA MET A 319 18.17 -4.20 13.77
C MET A 319 18.10 -3.34 15.03
N ARG A 320 16.91 -3.26 15.67
CA ARG A 320 16.72 -2.45 16.87
C ARG A 320 17.56 -2.99 18.04
N THR A 321 17.57 -4.31 18.26
CA THR A 321 18.36 -4.94 19.33
C THR A 321 19.86 -4.71 19.12
N LEU A 322 20.37 -4.96 17.90
CA LEU A 322 21.78 -4.73 17.58
C LEU A 322 22.17 -3.26 17.70
N TYR A 323 21.31 -2.34 17.26
CA TYR A 323 21.55 -0.91 17.37
C TYR A 323 21.70 -0.46 18.84
N LEU A 324 20.84 -0.94 19.73
CA LEU A 324 20.95 -0.64 21.16
C LEU A 324 22.22 -1.22 21.79
N LEU A 325 22.63 -2.43 21.38
CA LEU A 325 23.86 -3.07 21.86
C LEU A 325 25.10 -2.30 21.40
N LEU A 326 25.17 -1.93 20.12
CA LEU A 326 26.31 -1.21 19.54
C LEU A 326 26.44 0.22 20.04
N LYS A 327 25.33 0.86 20.39
CA LYS A 327 25.35 2.18 21.03
C LYS A 327 26.14 2.17 22.34
N ASN A 328 26.08 1.06 23.09
CA ASN A 328 26.76 0.90 24.37
C ASN A 328 28.20 0.37 24.24
N LYS A 329 28.54 -0.29 23.13
CA LYS A 329 29.83 -0.97 22.93
C LYS A 329 30.45 -0.65 21.57
N LYS A 330 30.80 0.63 21.36
CA LYS A 330 31.30 1.14 20.06
C LYS A 330 32.65 0.56 19.65
N ASP A 331 33.48 0.16 20.60
CA ASP A 331 34.86 -0.28 20.33
C ASP A 331 34.95 -1.72 19.82
N MET A 332 33.82 -2.44 19.74
CA MET A 332 33.78 -3.85 19.33
C MET A 332 33.69 -4.07 17.82
N ILE A 333 33.47 -3.02 17.03
CA ILE A 333 33.21 -3.14 15.59
C ILE A 333 34.04 -2.14 14.79
N ASP A 334 34.48 -2.57 13.62
CA ASP A 334 35.07 -1.70 12.60
C ASP A 334 34.21 -0.44 12.35
N PRO A 335 34.77 0.78 12.47
CA PRO A 335 34.03 2.02 12.31
C PRO A 335 33.33 2.15 10.95
N MET A 336 33.89 1.56 9.89
CA MET A 336 33.27 1.59 8.55
C MET A 336 32.01 0.70 8.51
N LEU A 337 32.06 -0.50 9.07
CA LEU A 337 30.89 -1.38 9.19
C LEU A 337 29.80 -0.76 10.07
N LEU A 338 30.16 -0.19 11.23
CA LEU A 338 29.21 0.49 12.13
C LEU A 338 28.51 1.66 11.43
N ARG A 339 29.24 2.42 10.61
CA ARG A 339 28.66 3.50 9.80
C ARG A 339 27.64 2.96 8.80
N ASN A 340 27.98 1.92 8.05
CA ASN A 340 27.07 1.31 7.08
C ASN A 340 25.81 0.75 7.76
N PHE A 341 25.98 0.10 8.91
CA PHE A 341 24.86 -0.39 9.71
C PHE A 341 23.93 0.73 10.17
N ASN A 342 24.48 1.83 10.70
CA ASN A 342 23.66 2.98 11.12
C ASN A 342 22.86 3.58 9.97
N ILE A 343 23.46 3.69 8.77
CA ILE A 343 22.75 4.14 7.57
C ILE A 343 21.57 3.21 7.27
N VAL A 344 21.81 1.89 7.25
CA VAL A 344 20.76 0.90 7.01
C VAL A 344 19.63 0.97 8.04
N VAL A 345 19.95 1.08 9.33
CA VAL A 345 18.96 1.20 10.42
C VAL A 345 18.08 2.45 10.23
N HIS A 346 18.68 3.56 9.81
CA HIS A 346 17.96 4.80 9.51
C HIS A 346 17.08 4.68 8.25
N LEU A 347 17.60 4.11 7.15
CA LEU A 347 16.85 3.87 5.92
C LEU A 347 15.65 2.94 6.14
N PHE A 348 15.85 1.91 6.98
CA PHE A 348 14.80 0.97 7.36
C PHE A 348 13.73 1.62 8.25
N GLY A 349 14.10 2.60 9.08
CA GLY A 349 13.20 3.28 10.00
C GLY A 349 13.12 2.65 11.40
N ALA A 350 13.97 1.67 11.72
CA ALA A 350 13.96 0.98 13.02
C ALA A 350 14.34 1.90 14.20
N TYR A 351 15.03 3.02 13.93
CA TYR A 351 15.37 4.02 14.95
C TYR A 351 14.18 4.91 15.32
N GLU A 352 13.33 5.24 14.35
CA GLU A 352 12.22 6.20 14.51
C GLU A 352 10.91 5.53 14.92
N SER A 353 10.87 4.20 14.83
CA SER A 353 9.74 3.40 15.24
C SER A 353 9.63 3.33 16.76
N ASP A 354 8.62 3.99 17.33
CA ASP A 354 8.27 3.83 18.75
C ASP A 354 8.06 2.33 19.08
N ASP A 355 7.33 1.67 18.18
CA ASP A 355 7.02 0.24 18.20
C ASP A 355 7.30 -0.40 16.83
N ILE A 356 7.67 -1.68 16.78
CA ILE A 356 7.91 -2.44 15.54
C ILE A 356 6.67 -2.43 14.64
N THR A 357 5.46 -2.34 15.19
CA THR A 357 4.23 -2.20 14.37
C THR A 357 4.20 -0.92 13.54
N THR A 358 4.92 0.13 13.94
CA THR A 358 5.00 1.38 13.16
C THR A 358 5.77 1.20 11.84
N LEU A 359 6.58 0.14 11.69
CA LEU A 359 7.27 -0.16 10.42
C LEU A 359 6.30 -0.47 9.28
N TYR A 360 5.09 -0.94 9.58
CA TYR A 360 4.05 -1.20 8.57
C TYR A 360 2.86 -0.25 8.63
N ARG A 361 2.57 0.31 9.81
CA ARG A 361 1.52 1.32 9.98
C ARG A 361 1.97 2.72 9.53
N GLY A 362 3.27 3.00 9.56
CA GLY A 362 3.85 4.30 9.23
C GLY A 362 4.03 5.19 10.46
N THR A 363 4.84 6.24 10.30
CA THR A 363 5.09 7.23 11.34
C THR A 363 4.18 8.45 11.13
N LYS A 364 3.54 8.90 12.21
CA LYS A 364 2.65 10.09 12.18
C LYS A 364 3.43 11.40 12.31
N ASN A 365 4.71 11.33 12.65
CA ASN A 365 5.55 12.49 12.88
C ASN A 365 6.14 12.98 11.54
N PHE A 366 6.24 14.29 11.38
CA PHE A 366 6.97 14.89 10.26
C PHE A 366 8.45 14.91 10.61
N ASN A 367 9.22 14.00 10.03
CA ASN A 367 10.65 13.93 10.28
C ASN A 367 11.43 13.99 8.97
N PHE A 368 12.28 15.01 8.82
CA PHE A 368 13.23 15.12 7.71
C PHE A 368 14.51 14.29 7.94
N SER A 369 14.52 13.43 8.95
CA SER A 369 15.67 12.61 9.33
C SER A 369 16.27 11.83 8.15
N TYR A 370 15.44 11.25 7.28
CA TYR A 370 15.92 10.60 6.04
C TYR A 370 16.78 11.53 5.17
N TRP A 371 16.27 12.73 4.88
CA TRP A 371 16.99 13.73 4.08
C TRP A 371 18.22 14.27 4.80
N LYS A 372 18.16 14.40 6.12
CA LYS A 372 19.31 14.77 6.94
C LYS A 372 20.41 13.71 6.85
N THR A 373 20.06 12.43 6.96
CA THR A 373 21.01 11.32 6.81
C THR A 373 21.62 11.29 5.42
N LEU A 374 20.83 11.45 4.35
CA LEU A 374 21.34 11.55 2.99
C LEU A 374 22.28 12.74 2.80
N TYR A 375 21.90 13.91 3.30
CA TYR A 375 22.72 15.11 3.26
C TYR A 375 24.05 14.91 3.98
N ASP A 376 24.04 14.31 5.17
CA ASP A 376 25.23 14.02 5.95
C ASP A 376 26.16 13.01 5.25
N ILE A 377 25.59 12.03 4.52
CA ILE A 377 26.35 11.08 3.69
C ILE A 377 27.02 11.82 2.52
N CYS A 378 26.28 12.65 1.80
CA CYS A 378 26.78 13.42 0.66
C CYS A 378 27.89 14.39 1.08
N LYS A 379 27.66 15.20 2.11
CA LYS A 379 28.62 16.20 2.62
C LYS A 379 29.93 15.57 3.10
N LYS A 380 29.87 14.41 3.75
CA LYS A 380 31.08 13.69 4.19
C LYS A 380 31.87 13.10 3.03
N LYS A 381 31.23 12.78 1.90
CA LYS A 381 31.93 12.25 0.72
C LYS A 381 32.81 13.33 0.08
N GLU A 382 32.32 14.58 0.02
CA GLU A 382 33.09 15.72 -0.49
C GLU A 382 34.38 15.96 0.30
N ASN A 383 34.31 15.92 1.63
CA ASN A 383 35.47 16.15 2.50
C ASN A 383 36.56 15.07 2.37
N VAL A 384 36.22 13.85 1.93
CA VAL A 384 37.20 12.76 1.73
C VAL A 384 37.88 12.86 0.37
N THR A 385 37.22 13.43 -0.64
CA THR A 385 37.80 13.69 -1.97
C THR A 385 38.65 14.95 -2.05
N SER A 386 38.59 15.84 -1.06
CA SER A 386 39.39 17.07 -0.97
C SER A 386 40.67 16.93 -0.13
N LEU A 387 40.96 15.72 0.36
CA LEU A 387 42.19 15.32 1.07
C LEU A 387 42.96 14.35 0.17
#